data_AF-A0A7C5ASC8-F1
#
_entry.id   AF-A0A7C5ASC8-F1
#
_cell.length_a   1.000
_cell.length_b   1.000
_cell.length_c   1.000
_cell.angle_alpha   90.00
_cell.angle_beta   90.00
_cell.angle_gamma   90.00
#
_symmetry.space_group_name_H-M   'P 1'
#
loop_
_entity.id
_entity.type
_entity.pdbx_description
1 polymer ?
#
loop_
_entity_poly.entity_id
_entity_poly.type
_entity_poly.pdbx_seq_one_letter_code
_entity_poly.pdbx_strand_id
1 'polypeptide(L)'
;MSDCEERELIEAAQKDPLAFGVLYERYVDRIYNYIFHRVGNVYDAEDLTSRTFFRALSHLADYQDQGYPFSAWLYRIAHNLVANWHR
;
A
#
# COMPACT_ATOMS: atom_id res chain seq x y z
N MET A 1 -13.56 -9.76 -6.79
CA MET A 1 -12.24 -9.96 -7.40
C MET A 1 -11.71 -11.29 -6.96
N SER A 2 -11.25 -12.09 -7.92
CA SER A 2 -10.58 -13.34 -7.60
C SER A 2 -9.12 -13.08 -7.23
N ASP A 3 -8.52 -13.94 -6.40
CA ASP A 3 -7.10 -13.85 -6.04
C ASP A 3 -6.18 -13.92 -7.28
N CYS A 4 -6.63 -14.58 -8.36
CA CYS A 4 -5.91 -14.66 -9.63
C CYS A 4 -5.75 -13.28 -10.29
N GLU A 5 -6.81 -12.46 -10.30
CA GLU A 5 -6.77 -11.10 -10.85
C GLU A 5 -5.86 -10.16 -10.04
N GLU A 6 -5.79 -10.32 -8.71
CA GLU A 6 -4.89 -9.53 -7.85
C GLU A 6 -3.43 -9.86 -8.16
N ARG A 7 -3.12 -11.15 -8.31
CA ARG A 7 -1.78 -11.64 -8.61
C ARG A 7 -1.28 -11.18 -9.98
N GLU A 8 -2.11 -11.27 -11.01
CA GLU A 8 -1.74 -10.80 -12.36
C GLU A 8 -1.38 -9.31 -12.38
N LEU A 9 -2.13 -8.49 -11.63
CA LEU A 9 -1.85 -7.06 -11.50
C LEU A 9 -0.54 -6.77 -10.76
N ILE A 10 -0.23 -7.56 -9.74
CA ILE A 10 1.06 -7.46 -9.02
C ILE A 10 2.21 -7.82 -9.96
N GLU A 11 2.12 -8.95 -10.68
CA GLU A 11 3.16 -9.38 -11.62
C GLU A 11 3.35 -8.38 -12.77
N ALA A 12 2.28 -7.73 -13.23
CA ALA A 12 2.36 -6.64 -14.20
C ALA A 12 3.07 -5.41 -13.61
N ALA A 13 2.68 -4.98 -12.41
CA ALA A 13 3.24 -3.82 -11.73
C ALA A 13 4.72 -4.00 -11.31
N GLN A 14 5.17 -5.25 -11.16
CA GLN A 14 6.60 -5.57 -10.97
C GLN A 14 7.46 -5.29 -12.21
N LYS A 15 6.88 -5.41 -13.41
CA LYS A 15 7.58 -5.20 -14.69
C LYS A 15 7.41 -3.78 -15.21
N ASP A 16 6.24 -3.19 -14.98
CA ASP A 16 5.89 -1.84 -15.39
C ASP A 16 5.36 -1.04 -14.19
N PRO A 17 6.16 -0.11 -13.63
CA PRO A 17 5.72 0.76 -12.54
C PRO A 17 4.44 1.55 -12.85
N LEU A 18 4.12 1.82 -14.12
CA LEU A 18 2.88 2.50 -14.49
C LEU A 18 1.64 1.66 -14.20
N ALA A 19 1.75 0.32 -14.25
CA ALA A 19 0.66 -0.58 -13.90
C ALA A 19 0.33 -0.59 -12.39
N PHE A 20 1.21 -0.04 -11.54
CA PHE A 20 0.95 0.11 -10.11
C PHE A 20 -0.24 1.03 -9.80
N GLY A 21 -0.61 1.95 -10.72
CA GLY A 21 -1.74 2.86 -10.53
C GLY A 21 -3.06 2.13 -10.22
N VAL A 22 -3.28 0.96 -10.84
CA VAL A 22 -4.48 0.14 -10.60
C VAL A 22 -4.50 -0.44 -9.18
N LEU A 23 -3.34 -0.84 -8.67
CA LEU A 23 -3.21 -1.29 -7.28
C LEU A 23 -3.41 -0.10 -6.33
N TYR A 24 -2.84 1.06 -6.64
CA TYR A 24 -3.01 2.27 -5.85
C TYR A 24 -4.50 2.63 -5.69
N GLU A 25 -5.23 2.80 -6.79
CA GLU A 25 -6.65 3.16 -6.77
C GLU A 25 -7.50 2.18 -5.96
N ARG A 26 -7.13 0.89 -5.98
CA ARG A 26 -7.85 -0.15 -5.26
C ARG A 26 -7.69 -0.08 -3.74
N TYR A 27 -6.51 0.29 -3.25
CA TYR A 27 -6.21 0.22 -1.82
C TYR A 27 -6.12 1.58 -1.14
N VAL A 28 -5.99 2.68 -1.88
CA VAL A 28 -5.74 4.02 -1.33
C VAL A 28 -6.75 4.39 -0.26
N ASP A 29 -8.05 4.24 -0.51
CA ASP A 29 -9.10 4.61 0.45
C ASP A 29 -9.00 3.79 1.75
N ARG A 30 -8.69 2.50 1.64
CA ARG A 30 -8.58 1.61 2.81
C ARG A 30 -7.38 1.96 3.67
N ILE A 31 -6.24 2.20 3.01
CA ILE A 31 -4.99 2.56 3.69
C ILE A 31 -5.10 3.96 4.30
N TYR A 32 -5.63 4.94 3.55
CA TYR A 32 -5.90 6.28 4.04
C TYR A 32 -6.79 6.25 5.28
N ASN A 33 -7.93 5.57 5.21
CA ASN A 33 -8.85 5.47 6.35
C ASN A 33 -8.16 4.83 7.57
N TYR A 34 -7.41 3.76 7.38
CA TYR A 34 -6.65 3.12 8.46
C TYR A 34 -5.64 4.06 9.13
N ILE A 35 -4.91 4.85 8.33
CA ILE A 35 -3.94 5.82 8.83
C ILE A 35 -4.69 6.96 9.55
N PHE A 36 -5.73 7.52 8.93
CA PHE A 36 -6.51 8.62 9.49
C PHE A 36 -7.08 8.31 10.87
N HIS A 37 -7.64 7.11 11.07
CA HIS A 37 -8.16 6.69 12.38
C HIS A 37 -7.08 6.61 13.47
N ARG A 38 -5.79 6.55 13.11
CA ARG A 38 -4.67 6.46 14.06
C ARG A 38 -4.02 7.80 14.34
N VAL A 39 -3.96 8.69 13.35
CA VAL A 39 -3.29 9.99 13.49
C VAL A 39 -4.25 11.15 13.75
N GLY A 40 -5.53 11.00 13.40
CA GLY A 40 -6.58 12.00 13.67
C GLY A 40 -6.42 13.33 12.92
N ASN A 41 -5.46 13.43 12.00
CA ASN A 41 -5.15 14.64 11.24
C ASN A 41 -5.11 14.34 9.74
N VAL A 42 -5.82 15.14 8.95
CA VAL A 42 -5.95 14.95 7.50
C VAL A 42 -4.59 15.05 6.80
N TYR A 43 -3.82 16.11 7.07
CA TYR A 43 -2.52 16.32 6.42
C TYR A 43 -1.52 15.21 6.71
N ASP A 44 -1.46 14.75 7.97
CA ASP A 44 -0.59 13.63 8.33
C ASP A 44 -1.06 12.34 7.67
N ALA A 45 -2.37 12.12 7.58
CA ALA A 45 -2.93 10.94 6.94
C ALA A 45 -2.60 10.91 5.43
N GLU A 46 -2.72 12.04 4.74
CA GLU A 46 -2.36 12.17 3.33
C GLU A 46 -0.86 11.93 3.08
N ASP A 47 0.02 12.53 3.90
CA ASP A 47 1.47 12.34 3.81
C ASP A 47 1.87 10.88 4.07
N LEU A 48 1.38 10.29 5.16
CA LEU A 48 1.68 8.89 5.51
C LEU A 48 1.10 7.90 4.49
N THR A 49 -0.05 8.19 3.89
CA THR A 49 -0.62 7.39 2.80
C THR A 49 0.30 7.43 1.59
N SER A 50 0.70 8.64 1.17
CA SER A 50 1.64 8.84 0.07
C SER A 50 2.96 8.09 0.29
N ARG A 51 3.53 8.19 1.49
CA ARG A 51 4.76 7.47 1.88
C ARG A 51 4.56 5.95 1.89
N THR A 52 3.38 5.47 2.26
CA THR A 52 3.06 4.03 2.25
C THR A 52 3.14 3.49 0.83
N PHE A 53 2.44 4.14 -0.12
CA PHE A 53 2.43 3.70 -1.50
C PHE A 53 3.77 3.92 -2.21
N PHE A 54 4.50 4.98 -1.86
CA PHE A 54 5.86 5.18 -2.35
C PHE A 54 6.81 4.05 -1.93
N ARG A 55 6.75 3.64 -0.65
CA ARG A 55 7.52 2.48 -0.14
C ARG A 55 7.06 1.18 -0.78
N ALA A 56 5.75 0.99 -0.95
CA ALA A 56 5.21 -0.18 -1.63
C ALA A 56 5.74 -0.27 -3.06
N LEU A 57 5.65 0.80 -3.85
CA LEU A 57 6.16 0.85 -5.22
C LEU A 57 7.67 0.54 -5.27
N SER A 58 8.45 1.12 -4.36
CA SER A 58 9.91 0.95 -4.31
C SER A 58 10.35 -0.48 -3.96
N HIS A 59 9.52 -1.24 -3.25
CA HIS A 59 9.80 -2.63 -2.86
C HIS A 59 8.98 -3.66 -3.64
N LEU A 60 8.17 -3.22 -4.60
CA LEU A 60 7.28 -4.11 -5.33
C LEU A 60 8.04 -5.11 -6.18
N ALA A 61 9.15 -4.70 -6.80
CA ALA A 61 9.99 -5.57 -7.62
C ALA A 61 10.50 -6.80 -6.84
N ASP A 62 10.75 -6.65 -5.54
CA ASP A 62 11.21 -7.73 -4.65
C ASP A 62 10.05 -8.40 -3.86
N TYR A 63 8.81 -7.97 -4.09
CA TYR A 63 7.65 -8.55 -3.42
C TYR A 63 7.47 -10.02 -3.84
N GLN A 64 7.34 -10.89 -2.84
CA GLN A 64 7.04 -12.29 -3.03
C GLN A 64 5.67 -12.59 -2.44
N ASP A 65 4.80 -13.19 -3.25
CA ASP A 65 3.52 -13.70 -2.78
C ASP A 65 3.77 -14.92 -1.87
N GLN A 66 3.48 -14.76 -0.58
CA GLN A 66 3.62 -15.80 0.44
C GLN A 66 2.25 -16.41 0.82
N GLY A 67 1.20 -16.17 0.04
CA GLY A 67 -0.16 -16.63 0.33
C GLY A 67 -0.94 -15.73 1.29
N TYR A 68 -0.42 -14.53 1.58
CA TYR A 68 -1.15 -13.50 2.31
C TYR A 68 -1.72 -12.46 1.34
N PRO A 69 -2.90 -11.88 1.63
CA PRO A 69 -3.46 -10.83 0.79
C PRO A 69 -2.49 -9.66 0.62
N PHE A 70 -2.39 -9.09 -0.58
CA PHE A 70 -1.51 -7.95 -0.84
C PHE A 70 -1.80 -6.75 0.09
N SER A 71 -3.07 -6.57 0.43
CA SER A 71 -3.50 -5.56 1.42
C SER A 71 -2.81 -5.72 2.78
N ALA A 72 -2.53 -6.94 3.25
CA ALA A 72 -1.84 -7.16 4.52
C ALA A 72 -0.40 -6.60 4.49
N TRP A 73 0.28 -6.72 3.34
CA TRP A 73 1.59 -6.12 3.14
C TRP A 73 1.54 -4.59 3.15
N LEU A 74 0.55 -3.98 2.49
CA LEU A 74 0.32 -2.52 2.55
C LEU A 74 0.03 -2.05 3.99
N TYR A 75 -0.82 -2.75 4.73
CA TYR A 75 -1.09 -2.44 6.13
C TYR A 75 0.15 -2.55 7.00
N ARG A 76 1.05 -3.50 6.74
CA ARG A 76 2.34 -3.61 7.45
C ARG A 76 3.20 -2.36 7.22
N ILE A 77 3.30 -1.90 5.97
CA ILE A 77 4.05 -0.68 5.63
C ILE A 77 3.43 0.53 6.34
N ALA A 78 2.10 0.70 6.23
CA ALA A 78 1.37 1.79 6.86
C ALA A 78 1.51 1.78 8.39
N HIS A 79 1.40 0.60 9.01
CA HIS A 79 1.58 0.42 10.45
C HIS A 79 2.96 0.87 10.90
N ASN A 80 4.02 0.45 10.20
CA ASN A 80 5.39 0.83 10.52
C ASN A 80 5.61 2.34 10.37
N LEU A 81 4.99 2.97 9.38
CA LEU A 81 5.06 4.43 9.20
C LEU A 81 4.36 5.17 10.33
N VAL A 82 3.15 4.75 10.70
CA VAL A 82 2.38 5.35 11.81
C VAL A 82 3.09 5.14 13.15
N ALA A 83 3.65 3.95 13.41
CA ALA A 83 4.31 3.65 14.67
C ALA A 83 5.58 4.49 14.90
N ASN A 84 6.26 4.90 13.83
CA ASN A 84 7.43 5.78 13.86
C ASN A 84 7.08 7.26 13.65
N TRP A 85 5.78 7.59 13.57
CA TRP A 85 5.33 8.97 13.43
C TRP A 85 5.30 9.63 14.80
N HIS A 86 6.26 10.53 15.02
CA HIS A 86 6.30 11.40 16.19
C HIS A 86 5.94 12.82 15.75
N ARG A 87 4.88 13.38 16.34
CA ARG A 87 4.47 14.76 16.14
C ARG A 87 4.48 15.50 17.47
#